data_AF-A0A374VSX7-F1
#
_entry.id   AF-A0A374VSX7-F1
#
_cell.length_a   1.000
_cell.length_b   1.000
_cell.length_c   1.000
_cell.angle_alpha   90.00
_cell.angle_beta   90.00
_cell.angle_gamma   90.00
#
_symmetry.space_group_name_H-M   'P 1'
#
loop_
_entity.id
_entity.type
_entity.pdbx_description
1 polymer ?
#
loop_
_entity_poly.entity_id
_entity_poly.type
_entity_poly.pdbx_seq_one_letter_code
_entity_poly.pdbx_strand_id
1 'polypeptide(L)' 'MFYVKENINGTVEVKVELNDENVFCTCPDCGKEVSVDLSVVFADGMGDMYGTAVCCSACSKKRMEALK' A
#
# COMPACT_ATOMS: atom_id res chain seq x y z
N MET A 1 16.37 6.28 2.95
CA MET A 1 15.60 6.75 1.78
C MET A 1 15.29 5.54 0.93
N PHE A 2 14.00 5.22 0.76
CA PHE A 2 13.54 4.12 -0.10
C PHE A 2 13.18 4.67 -1.48
N TYR A 3 13.31 3.85 -2.52
CA TYR A 3 12.92 4.22 -3.88
C TYR A 3 12.46 2.98 -4.65
N VAL A 4 11.54 3.17 -5.57
CA VAL A 4 11.20 2.18 -6.60
C VAL A 4 12.11 2.40 -7.78
N LYS A 5 12.64 1.30 -8.32
CA LYS A 5 13.50 1.31 -9.50
C LYS A 5 12.98 0.30 -10.50
N GLU A 6 12.54 0.79 -11.65
CA GLU A 6 12.01 -0.04 -12.72
C GLU A 6 12.73 0.24 -14.04
N ASN A 7 12.85 -0.80 -14.86
CA ASN A 7 13.45 -0.69 -16.18
C ASN A 7 12.37 -0.88 -17.26
N ILE A 8 12.15 0.15 -18.07
CA ILE A 8 11.20 0.13 -19.17
C ILE A 8 11.95 -0.31 -20.44
N ASN A 9 11.57 -1.48 -20.95
CA ASN A 9 12.03 -2.06 -22.23
C ASN A 9 13.55 -2.21 -22.39
N GLY A 10 14.30 -2.33 -21.31
CA GLY A 10 15.77 -2.48 -21.33
C GLY A 10 16.53 -1.16 -21.48
N THR A 11 15.87 -0.07 -21.86
CA THR A 11 16.52 1.15 -22.33
C THR A 11 16.32 2.37 -21.43
N VAL A 12 15.25 2.39 -20.63
CA VAL A 12 14.91 3.54 -19.78
C VAL A 12 14.81 3.08 -18.33
N GLU A 13 15.55 3.74 -17.43
CA GLU A 13 15.47 3.51 -16.00
C GLU A 13 14.60 4.58 -15.36
N VAL A 14 13.57 4.17 -14.62
CA VAL A 14 12.72 5.04 -13.82
C VAL A 14 13.04 4.82 -12.35
N LYS A 15 13.37 5.91 -11.65
CA LYS A 15 13.57 5.94 -10.20
C LYS A 15 12.56 6.90 -9.59
N VAL A 16 11.80 6.41 -8.61
CA VAL A 16 10.84 7.20 -7.85
C VAL A 16 11.18 7.07 -6.38
N GLU A 17 11.55 8.17 -5.74
CA GLU A 17 11.75 8.20 -4.29
C GLU A 17 10.42 7.97 -3.59
N LEU A 18 10.41 7.13 -2.55
CA LEU A 18 9.20 6.89 -1.75
C LEU A 18 9.15 7.87 -0.57
N ASN A 19 7.99 8.50 -0.41
CA ASN A 19 7.63 9.36 0.71
C ASN A 19 6.22 9.00 1.22
N ASP A 20 5.76 9.68 2.26
CA ASP A 20 4.44 9.51 2.86
C ASP A 20 3.26 9.92 1.95
N GLU A 21 3.53 10.65 0.88
CA GLU A 21 2.51 11.13 -0.05
C GLU A 21 2.33 10.23 -1.28
N ASN A 22 3.31 9.39 -1.62
CA ASN A 22 3.33 8.64 -2.87
C ASN A 22 3.28 7.11 -2.73
N VAL A 23 2.90 6.63 -1.54
CA VAL A 23 2.71 5.21 -1.27
C VAL A 23 1.22 4.89 -1.21
N PHE A 24 0.81 3.96 -2.07
CA PHE A 24 -0.59 3.57 -2.22
C PHE A 24 -0.73 2.06 -2.33
N CYS A 25 -1.91 1.57 -1.96
CA CYS A 25 -2.33 0.21 -2.24
C CYS A 25 -3.75 0.21 -2.82
N THR A 26 -4.15 -0.93 -3.37
CA THR A 26 -5.53 -1.14 -3.82
C THR A 26 -6.32 -1.83 -2.73
N CYS A 27 -7.46 -1.25 -2.32
CA CYS A 27 -8.34 -1.87 -1.35
C CYS A 27 -8.85 -3.22 -1.89
N PRO A 28 -8.64 -4.34 -1.18
CA PRO A 28 -8.96 -5.67 -1.69
C PRO A 28 -10.45 -5.92 -1.88
N ASP A 29 -11.31 -5.17 -1.18
CA ASP A 29 -12.76 -5.36 -1.22
C ASP A 29 -13.46 -4.58 -2.34
N CYS A 30 -12.90 -3.44 -2.75
CA CYS A 30 -13.61 -2.53 -3.67
C CYS A 30 -12.73 -1.94 -4.77
N GLY A 31 -11.43 -2.24 -4.80
CA GLY A 31 -10.51 -1.77 -5.84
C GLY A 31 -10.14 -0.28 -5.75
N LYS A 32 -10.62 0.46 -4.74
CA LYS A 32 -10.25 1.87 -4.57
C LYS A 32 -8.80 2.01 -4.12
N GLU A 33 -8.12 3.03 -4.64
CA GLU A 33 -6.82 3.44 -4.16
C GLU A 33 -6.90 3.96 -2.72
N VAL A 34 -5.91 3.60 -1.91
CA VAL A 34 -5.78 3.99 -0.51
C VAL A 34 -4.33 4.43 -0.30
N SER A 35 -4.14 5.64 0.23
CA SER A 35 -2.83 6.10 0.71
C SER A 35 -2.42 5.31 1.94
N VAL A 36 -1.15 4.92 2.01
CA VAL A 36 -0.64 4.02 3.05
C VAL A 36 0.57 4.63 3.74
N ASP A 37 0.49 4.71 5.07
CA ASP A 37 1.63 4.99 5.92
C ASP A 37 2.37 3.67 6.24
N LEU A 38 3.52 3.48 5.61
CA LEU A 38 4.35 2.27 5.81
C LEU A 38 4.83 2.11 7.26
N SER A 39 5.02 3.21 7.99
CA SER A 39 5.45 3.15 9.38
C SER A 39 4.38 2.55 10.28
N VAL A 40 3.11 2.80 9.95
CA VAL A 40 1.95 2.25 10.67
C VAL A 40 1.68 0.81 10.23
N VAL A 41 1.71 0.54 8.92
CA VAL A 41 1.39 -0.80 8.39
C VAL A 41 2.38 -1.86 8.83
N PHE A 42 3.66 -1.52 8.95
CA PHE A 42 4.71 -2.46 9.34
C PHE A 42 5.18 -2.29 10.80
N ALA A 43 4.45 -1.53 11.62
CA ALA A 43 4.81 -1.26 13.01
C ALA A 43 4.90 -2.52 13.88
N ASP A 44 4.08 -3.53 13.59
CA ASP A 44 4.02 -4.79 14.35
C ASP A 44 5.05 -5.84 13.88
N GLY A 45 5.78 -5.56 12.79
CA GLY A 45 6.75 -6.47 12.19
C GLY A 45 6.15 -7.72 11.53
N MET A 46 4.82 -7.79 11.36
CA MET A 46 4.15 -8.95 10.75
C MET A 46 3.79 -8.76 9.27
N GLY A 47 3.76 -7.52 8.77
CA GLY A 47 3.47 -7.22 7.37
C GLY A 47 4.71 -7.21 6.46
N ASP A 48 4.49 -7.47 5.17
CA ASP A 48 5.44 -7.26 4.08
C ASP A 48 4.85 -6.41 2.92
N MET A 49 5.69 -5.96 1.97
CA MET A 49 5.29 -5.11 0.85
C MET A 49 4.51 -5.81 -0.28
N TYR A 50 4.33 -7.14 -0.22
CA TYR A 50 3.71 -7.93 -1.29
C TYR A 50 2.35 -8.52 -0.89
N GLY A 51 2.24 -9.08 0.31
CA GLY A 51 1.06 -9.74 0.85
C GLY A 51 0.20 -8.86 1.75
N THR A 52 0.69 -7.71 2.21
CA THR A 52 -0.09 -6.81 3.07
C THR A 52 -0.97 -5.89 2.25
N ALA A 53 -2.27 -5.86 2.58
CA ALA A 53 -3.25 -5.01 1.91
C ALA A 53 -4.03 -4.16 2.92
N VAL A 54 -4.23 -2.88 2.63
CA VAL A 54 -4.98 -1.95 3.48
C VAL A 54 -6.39 -1.76 2.93
N CYS A 55 -7.40 -1.97 3.79
CA CYS A 55 -8.78 -1.69 3.43
C CYS A 55 -9.09 -0.20 3.54
N CYS A 56 -9.85 0.35 2.58
CA CYS A 56 -10.37 1.70 2.70
C CYS A 56 -11.30 1.83 3.92
N SER A 57 -11.48 3.07 4.40
CA SER A 57 -12.27 3.37 5.60
C SER A 57 -13.72 2.87 5.54
N ALA A 58 -14.32 2.81 4.35
CA ALA A 58 -15.68 2.29 4.18
C ALA A 58 -15.75 0.76 4.31
N CYS A 59 -14.83 0.04 3.67
CA CYS A 59 -14.79 -1.42 3.72
C CYS A 59 -14.33 -1.92 5.09
N SER A 60 -13.36 -1.24 5.72
CA SER A 60 -12.91 -1.60 7.07
C SER A 60 -14.05 -1.48 8.09
N LYS A 61 -14.84 -0.39 8.06
CA LYS A 61 -16.04 -0.25 8.91
C LYS A 61 -17.02 -1.39 8.71
N LYS A 62 -17.36 -1.74 7.46
CA LYS A 62 -18.26 -2.86 7.15
C LYS A 62 -17.74 -4.19 7.70
N ARG A 63 -16.45 -4.48 7.56
CA ARG A 63 -15.83 -5.70 8.12
C ARG A 63 -15.94 -5.74 9.65
N MET A 64 -15.64 -4.62 10.31
CA MET A 64 -15.74 -4.52 11.77
C MET A 64 -17.17 -4.65 12.30
N GLU A 65 -18.16 -4.21 11.52
CA GLU A 65 -19.58 -4.40 11.85
C GLU A 65 -20.03 -5.85 11.67
N ALA A 66 -19.53 -6.56 10.65
CA ALA A 66 -19.85 -7.96 10.39
C ALA A 66 -19.21 -8.95 11.38
N LEU A 67 -18.20 -8.50 12.15
CA LEU A 67 -17.53 -9.27 13.20
C LEU A 67 -18.23 -9.17 14.57
N LYS A 68 -19.29 -8.36 14.69
CA LYS A 68 -20.12 -8.23 15.89
C LYS A 68 -21.26 -9.25 15.88
#